data_AF-A0A957LR14-F1
#
_entry.id   AF-A0A957LR14-F1
#
_cell.length_a   1.000
_cell.length_b   1.000
_cell.length_c   1.000
_cell.angle_alpha   90.00
_cell.angle_beta   90.00
_cell.angle_gamma   90.00
#
_symmetry.space_group_name_H-M   'P 1'
#
loop_
_entity.id
_entity.type
_entity.pdbx_description
1 polymer ?
#
loop_
_entity_poly.entity_id
_entity_poly.type
_entity_poly.pdbx_seq_one_letter_code
_entity_poly.pdbx_strand_id
1 'polypeptide(L)'
;MSLSADERNAPDDPSPEQSGAGQGGLARSAGVLAAGNLVSRILGLVREMVIAALFGATGQVSAFRVAAQVPTLLYDFLVGGMLSAALVPVLSDYARRGRQEFTQVVSALVSVFVVLLTLLVIALEVAAPGLASLLAGGFRTSDPSLLLLTTQLIRWTAPVVWFLSMAGVFMSV
;
A
#
# COMPACT_ATOMS: atom_id res chain seq x y z
N MET A 1 -72.54 -16.47 2.55
CA MET A 1 -71.79 -16.68 3.80
C MET A 1 -70.38 -16.17 3.57
N SER A 2 -70.23 -14.86 3.77
CA SER A 2 -69.00 -14.07 3.72
C SER A 2 -68.31 -14.09 5.08
N LEU A 3 -67.01 -14.36 5.10
CA LEU A 3 -66.04 -14.05 6.16
C LEU A 3 -64.67 -14.09 5.46
N SER A 4 -64.09 -12.97 4.98
CA SER A 4 -63.37 -11.92 5.74
C SER A 4 -62.51 -12.45 6.87
N ALA A 5 -61.25 -12.76 6.55
CA ALA A 5 -60.05 -12.60 7.37
C ALA A 5 -58.87 -13.06 6.52
N ASP A 6 -57.70 -12.47 6.51
CA ASP A 6 -57.21 -11.23 7.08
C ASP A 6 -55.80 -11.10 6.50
N GLU A 7 -55.35 -9.86 6.42
CA GLU A 7 -54.02 -9.44 6.04
C GLU A 7 -52.92 -10.28 6.71
N ARG A 8 -52.07 -10.89 5.89
CA ARG A 8 -50.66 -11.06 6.24
C ARG A 8 -49.78 -10.41 5.18
N ASN A 9 -49.82 -9.09 5.20
CA ASN A 9 -48.63 -8.21 5.18
C ASN A 9 -47.44 -8.95 5.86
N ALA A 10 -46.22 -9.09 5.34
CA ALA A 10 -45.34 -8.26 4.52
C ALA A 10 -44.16 -9.16 4.06
N PRO A 11 -43.10 -8.68 3.37
CA PRO A 11 -42.88 -7.35 2.77
C PRO A 11 -42.58 -7.42 1.26
N ASP A 12 -42.75 -6.28 0.60
CA ASP A 12 -42.02 -5.94 -0.63
C ASP A 12 -40.53 -6.28 -0.43
N ASP A 13 -40.02 -7.27 -1.15
CA ASP A 13 -38.58 -7.42 -1.32
C ASP A 13 -38.17 -6.45 -2.43
N PRO A 14 -37.44 -5.36 -2.12
CA PRO A 14 -36.93 -4.50 -3.16
C PRO A 14 -35.87 -5.28 -3.93
N SER A 15 -36.19 -5.66 -5.17
CA SER A 15 -35.20 -6.03 -6.16
C SER A 15 -34.07 -4.99 -6.17
N PRO A 16 -32.79 -5.35 -5.96
CA PRO A 16 -31.75 -4.79 -6.77
C PRO A 16 -31.79 -5.63 -8.05
N GLU A 17 -32.55 -5.15 -9.03
CA GLU A 17 -32.20 -5.40 -10.42
C GLU A 17 -30.69 -5.19 -10.55
N GLN A 18 -29.93 -6.29 -10.60
CA GLN A 18 -28.62 -6.29 -11.25
C GLN A 18 -28.88 -6.17 -12.75
N SER A 19 -29.46 -5.03 -13.13
CA SER A 19 -29.66 -4.58 -14.49
C SER A 19 -28.28 -4.40 -15.08
N GLY A 20 -27.96 -5.28 -16.05
CA GLY A 20 -26.65 -5.42 -16.64
C GLY A 20 -26.03 -4.07 -16.95
N ALA A 21 -24.83 -3.84 -16.42
CA ALA A 21 -23.97 -2.77 -16.85
C ALA A 21 -23.76 -2.93 -18.36
N GLY A 22 -24.53 -2.18 -19.16
CA GLY A 22 -24.43 -2.18 -20.60
C GLY A 22 -22.97 -1.93 -20.98
N GLN A 23 -22.50 -2.60 -22.02
CA GLN A 23 -21.11 -2.52 -22.50
C GLN A 23 -20.62 -1.05 -22.67
N GLY A 24 -21.53 -0.10 -22.90
CA GLY A 24 -21.24 1.34 -22.93
C GLY A 24 -20.93 2.00 -21.57
N GLY A 25 -21.51 1.52 -20.47
CA GLY A 25 -21.21 1.99 -19.11
C GLY A 25 -19.82 1.57 -18.66
N LEU A 26 -19.44 0.31 -18.90
CA LEU A 26 -18.11 -0.20 -18.58
C LEU A 26 -17.01 0.50 -19.41
N ALA A 27 -17.25 0.71 -20.71
CA ALA A 27 -16.33 1.42 -21.59
C ALA A 27 -16.14 2.89 -21.17
N ARG A 28 -17.21 3.56 -20.73
CA ARG A 28 -17.15 4.94 -20.22
C ARG A 28 -16.36 5.00 -18.91
N SER A 29 -16.61 4.08 -17.98
CA SER A 29 -15.88 3.99 -16.71
C SER A 29 -14.38 3.71 -16.92
N ALA A 30 -14.06 2.76 -17.80
CA ALA A 30 -12.68 2.44 -18.16
C ALA A 30 -11.97 3.63 -18.83
N GLY A 31 -12.69 4.37 -19.71
CA GLY A 31 -12.18 5.59 -20.34
C GLY A 31 -11.83 6.69 -19.33
N VAL A 32 -12.67 6.89 -18.30
CA VAL A 32 -12.41 7.86 -17.23
C VAL A 32 -11.19 7.46 -16.40
N LEU A 33 -11.04 6.18 -16.05
CA LEU A 33 -9.85 5.69 -15.32
C LEU A 33 -8.57 5.82 -16.15
N ALA A 34 -8.65 5.54 -17.46
CA ALA A 34 -7.51 5.67 -18.37
C ALA A 34 -7.08 7.14 -18.52
N ALA A 35 -8.04 8.05 -18.69
CA ALA A 35 -7.78 9.49 -18.73
C ALA A 35 -7.19 10.00 -17.40
N GLY A 36 -7.74 9.56 -16.26
CA GLY A 36 -7.21 9.90 -14.93
C GLY A 36 -5.77 9.43 -14.72
N ASN A 37 -5.43 8.23 -15.19
CA ASN A 37 -4.04 7.73 -15.16
C ASN A 37 -3.10 8.57 -16.03
N LEU A 38 -3.51 8.91 -17.25
CA LEU A 38 -2.74 9.75 -18.16
C LEU A 38 -2.49 11.13 -17.55
N VAL A 39 -3.54 11.79 -17.06
CA VAL A 39 -3.41 13.11 -16.40
C VAL A 39 -2.48 13.02 -15.18
N SER A 40 -2.60 11.98 -14.35
CA SER A 40 -1.72 11.76 -13.20
C SER A 40 -0.25 11.59 -13.61
N ARG A 41 0.01 10.88 -14.72
CA ARG A 41 1.37 10.73 -15.27
C ARG A 41 1.91 12.06 -15.80
N ILE A 42 1.10 12.83 -16.54
CA ILE A 42 1.51 14.15 -17.04
C ILE A 42 1.83 15.09 -15.86
N LEU A 43 0.97 15.16 -14.86
CA LEU A 43 1.22 15.96 -13.65
C LEU A 43 2.48 15.50 -12.92
N GLY A 44 2.74 14.19 -12.86
CA GLY A 44 3.99 13.63 -12.36
C GLY A 44 5.21 14.09 -13.15
N LEU A 45 5.14 14.10 -14.48
CA LEU A 45 6.20 14.62 -15.35
C LEU A 45 6.41 16.13 -15.18
N VAL A 46 5.34 16.90 -15.03
CA VAL A 46 5.45 18.34 -14.74
C VAL A 46 6.13 18.55 -13.39
N ARG A 47 5.76 17.78 -12.35
CA ARG A 47 6.44 17.80 -11.06
C ARG A 47 7.93 17.48 -11.21
N GLU A 48 8.28 16.47 -12.00
CA GLU A 48 9.67 16.10 -12.31
C GLU A 48 10.42 17.27 -12.97
N MET A 49 9.84 17.90 -13.98
CA MET A 49 10.42 19.05 -14.68
C MET A 49 10.59 20.27 -13.78
N VAL A 50 9.60 20.58 -12.93
CA VAL A 50 9.67 21.69 -11.97
C VAL A 50 10.77 21.44 -10.94
N ILE A 51 10.87 20.22 -10.42
CA ILE A 51 11.95 19.86 -9.49
C ILE A 51 13.32 19.98 -10.20
N ALA A 52 13.45 19.48 -11.42
CA ALA A 52 14.68 19.60 -12.20
C ALA A 52 15.03 21.05 -12.55
N ALA A 53 14.05 21.92 -12.78
CA ALA A 53 14.25 23.33 -13.09
C ALA A 53 14.61 24.17 -11.86
N LEU A 54 13.97 23.91 -10.71
CA LEU A 54 14.21 24.64 -9.47
C LEU A 54 15.49 24.19 -8.74
N PHE A 55 15.78 22.88 -8.77
CA PHE A 55 16.89 22.30 -8.03
C PHE A 55 18.03 21.82 -8.95
N GLY A 56 17.90 21.85 -10.28
CA GLY A 56 18.92 21.31 -11.18
C GLY A 56 19.17 19.80 -11.00
N ALA A 57 20.26 19.29 -11.58
CA ALA A 57 20.80 17.96 -11.25
C ALA A 57 21.53 17.98 -9.90
N THR A 58 20.90 18.52 -8.85
CA THR A 58 21.49 18.50 -7.51
C THR A 58 21.43 17.09 -6.96
N GLY A 59 22.60 16.55 -6.62
CA GLY A 59 22.73 15.20 -6.08
C GLY A 59 21.90 14.94 -4.81
N GLN A 60 21.45 15.98 -4.11
CA GLN A 60 20.58 15.88 -2.93
C GLN A 60 19.16 15.40 -3.26
N VAL A 61 18.55 15.89 -4.34
CA VAL A 61 17.21 15.43 -4.77
C VAL A 61 17.28 13.98 -5.23
N SER A 62 18.33 13.63 -5.97
CA SER A 62 18.57 12.27 -6.41
C SER A 62 18.84 11.34 -5.22
N ALA A 63 19.61 11.77 -4.21
CA ALA A 63 19.80 11.05 -2.96
C ALA A 63 18.49 10.79 -2.21
N PHE A 64 17.61 11.79 -2.12
CA PHE A 64 16.28 11.62 -1.51
C PHE A 64 15.42 10.63 -2.27
N ARG A 65 15.37 10.72 -3.60
CA ARG A 65 14.60 9.77 -4.42
C ARG A 65 15.09 8.34 -4.27
N VAL A 66 16.41 8.15 -4.24
CA VAL A 66 17.03 6.84 -4.02
C VAL A 66 16.69 6.32 -2.63
N ALA A 67 16.80 7.15 -1.59
CA ALA A 67 16.43 6.77 -0.23
C ALA A 67 14.94 6.40 -0.12
N ALA A 68 14.07 7.15 -0.80
CA ALA A 68 12.62 6.92 -0.81
C ALA A 68 12.21 5.61 -1.51
N GLN A 69 13.06 5.01 -2.35
CA GLN A 69 12.76 3.71 -2.97
C GLN A 69 12.70 2.60 -1.93
N VAL A 70 13.54 2.63 -0.89
CA VAL A 70 13.56 1.59 0.16
C VAL A 70 12.18 1.39 0.79
N PRO A 71 11.53 2.42 1.38
CA PRO A 71 10.21 2.28 1.96
C PRO A 71 9.13 1.98 0.91
N THR A 72 9.24 2.53 -0.32
CA THR A 72 8.28 2.23 -1.39
C THR A 72 8.32 0.75 -1.76
N LEU A 73 9.50 0.16 -1.95
CA LEU A 73 9.64 -1.26 -2.26
C LEU A 73 9.00 -2.12 -1.15
N LEU A 74 9.29 -1.81 0.12
CA LEU A 74 8.69 -2.51 1.26
C LEU A 74 7.16 -2.40 1.26
N TYR A 75 6.64 -1.20 1.03
CA TYR A 75 5.19 -0.98 0.92
C TYR A 75 4.60 -1.80 -0.24
N ASP A 76 5.25 -1.85 -1.40
CA ASP A 76 4.81 -2.66 -2.53
C ASP A 76 4.89 -4.16 -2.22
N PHE A 77 5.86 -4.62 -1.44
CA PHE A 77 5.91 -6.01 -0.96
C PHE A 77 4.74 -6.34 -0.02
N LEU A 78 4.42 -5.42 0.89
CA LEU A 78 3.39 -5.58 1.92
C LEU A 78 1.98 -5.42 1.35
N VAL A 79 1.75 -4.41 0.51
CA VAL A 79 0.43 -4.00 0.00
C VAL A 79 0.22 -4.42 -1.44
N GLY A 80 1.27 -4.40 -2.27
CA GLY A 80 1.22 -4.78 -3.68
C GLY A 80 0.91 -6.25 -3.94
N GLY A 81 0.67 -7.03 -2.88
CA GLY A 81 -0.10 -8.26 -2.96
C GLY A 81 0.68 -9.54 -2.67
N MET A 82 2.00 -9.47 -2.45
CA MET A 82 2.76 -10.66 -2.03
C MET A 82 2.31 -11.15 -0.65
N LEU A 83 2.17 -10.23 0.31
CA LEU A 83 1.62 -10.59 1.63
C LEU A 83 0.15 -11.00 1.53
N SER A 84 -0.67 -10.25 0.79
CA SER A 84 -2.09 -10.57 0.60
C SER A 84 -2.31 -11.93 -0.07
N ALA A 85 -1.50 -12.32 -1.06
CA ALA A 85 -1.59 -13.61 -1.73
C ALA A 85 -1.31 -14.79 -0.77
N ALA A 86 -0.43 -14.59 0.21
CA ALA A 86 -0.16 -15.59 1.24
C ALA A 86 -1.23 -15.60 2.35
N LEU A 87 -1.77 -14.44 2.73
CA LEU A 87 -2.73 -14.30 3.83
C LEU A 87 -4.16 -14.69 3.45
N VAL A 88 -4.62 -14.36 2.23
CA VAL A 88 -6.00 -14.61 1.79
C VAL A 88 -6.41 -16.08 1.92
N PRO A 89 -5.61 -17.07 1.47
CA PRO A 89 -5.96 -18.49 1.64
C PRO A 89 -6.05 -18.91 3.11
N VAL A 90 -5.11 -18.44 3.93
CA VAL A 90 -5.05 -18.76 5.37
C VAL A 90 -6.28 -18.21 6.08
N LEU A 91 -6.59 -16.92 5.89
CA LEU A 91 -7.78 -16.31 6.49
C LEU A 91 -9.07 -16.93 5.98
N SER A 92 -9.14 -17.31 4.70
CA SER A 92 -10.34 -17.93 4.11
C SER A 92 -10.64 -19.31 4.69
N ASP A 93 -9.61 -20.09 5.05
CA ASP A 93 -9.79 -21.41 5.66
C ASP A 93 -10.31 -21.30 7.11
N TYR A 94 -9.77 -20.36 7.88
CA TYR A 94 -10.21 -20.11 9.26
C TYR A 94 -11.53 -19.37 9.36
N ALA A 95 -11.90 -18.56 8.37
CA ALA A 95 -13.21 -17.90 8.33
C ALA A 95 -14.38 -18.90 8.36
N ARG A 96 -14.17 -20.14 7.91
CA ARG A 96 -15.18 -21.21 7.89
C ARG A 96 -15.31 -21.97 9.21
N ARG A 97 -14.34 -21.86 10.12
CA ARG A 97 -14.23 -22.68 11.34
C ARG A 97 -14.85 -22.03 12.59
N GLY A 98 -15.31 -20.78 12.48
CA GLY A 98 -16.01 -20.06 13.54
C GLY A 98 -15.27 -18.82 14.04
N ARG A 99 -16.02 -17.88 14.64
CA ARG A 99 -15.56 -16.52 14.93
C ARG A 99 -14.44 -16.45 15.98
N GLN A 100 -14.37 -17.42 16.89
CA GLN A 100 -13.43 -17.44 18.02
C GLN A 100 -12.04 -17.98 17.63
N GLU A 101 -11.99 -19.03 16.80
CA GLU A 101 -10.72 -19.51 16.23
C GLU A 101 -10.14 -18.49 15.24
N PHE A 102 -11.01 -17.85 14.45
CA PHE A 102 -10.60 -16.80 13.52
C PHE A 102 -9.91 -15.62 14.22
N THR A 103 -10.46 -15.11 15.33
CA THR A 103 -9.85 -13.99 16.07
C THR A 103 -8.53 -14.36 16.73
N GLN A 104 -8.37 -15.59 17.24
CA GLN A 104 -7.10 -16.07 17.79
C GLN A 104 -6.01 -16.14 16.72
N VAL A 105 -6.33 -16.69 15.55
CA VAL A 105 -5.38 -16.79 14.43
C VAL A 105 -5.01 -15.40 13.90
N VAL A 106 -5.98 -14.49 13.74
CA VAL A 106 -5.71 -13.11 13.33
C VAL A 106 -4.81 -12.40 14.34
N SER A 107 -5.08 -12.53 15.64
CA SER A 107 -4.24 -11.93 16.70
C SER A 107 -2.81 -12.48 16.69
N ALA A 108 -2.64 -13.79 16.50
CA ALA A 108 -1.33 -14.40 16.37
C ALA A 108 -0.59 -13.92 15.10
N LEU A 109 -1.28 -13.84 13.96
CA LEU A 109 -0.73 -13.33 12.70
C LEU A 109 -0.28 -11.87 12.83
N VAL A 110 -1.12 -11.01 13.41
CA VAL A 110 -0.77 -9.60 13.67
C VAL A 110 0.43 -9.49 14.61
N SER A 111 0.48 -10.30 15.67
CA SER A 111 1.60 -10.29 16.61
C SER A 111 2.92 -10.68 15.92
N VAL A 112 2.91 -11.76 15.13
CA VAL A 112 4.07 -12.19 14.34
C VAL A 112 4.46 -11.12 13.33
N PHE A 113 3.48 -10.52 12.65
CA PHE A 113 3.71 -9.46 11.69
C PHE A 113 4.41 -8.25 12.33
N VAL A 114 3.93 -7.78 13.48
CA VAL A 114 4.55 -6.68 14.23
C VAL A 114 5.99 -7.01 14.62
N VAL A 115 6.26 -8.22 15.11
CA VAL A 115 7.62 -8.66 15.45
C VAL A 115 8.52 -8.67 14.23
N LEU A 116 8.09 -9.30 13.13
CA LEU A 116 8.85 -9.36 11.88
C LEU A 116 9.12 -7.96 11.31
N LEU A 117 8.13 -7.08 11.35
CA LEU A 117 8.27 -5.72 10.83
C LEU A 117 9.20 -4.88 11.69
N THR A 118 9.19 -5.08 13.02
CA THR A 118 10.16 -4.46 13.93
C THR A 118 11.59 -4.95 13.64
N LEU A 119 11.78 -6.25 13.47
CA LEU A 119 13.08 -6.83 13.10
C LEU A 119 13.56 -6.31 11.74
N LEU A 120 12.65 -6.17 10.78
CA LEU A 120 12.94 -5.64 9.46
C LEU A 120 13.40 -4.18 9.51
N VAL A 121 12.77 -3.35 10.34
CA VAL A 121 13.18 -1.95 10.53
C VAL A 121 14.57 -1.84 11.15
N ILE A 122 14.85 -2.65 12.18
CA ILE A 122 16.18 -2.74 12.79
C ILE A 122 17.21 -3.18 11.74
N ALA A 123 16.88 -4.21 10.95
CA ALA A 123 17.75 -4.71 9.88
C ALA A 123 18.03 -3.63 8.82
N LEU A 124 17.02 -2.83 8.44
CA LEU A 124 17.18 -1.72 7.51
C LEU A 124 18.07 -0.61 8.08
N GLU A 125 17.99 -0.34 9.37
CA GLU A 125 18.79 0.70 10.01
C GLU A 125 20.28 0.32 10.10
N VAL A 126 20.56 -0.97 10.31
CA VAL A 126 21.91 -1.54 10.25
C VAL A 126 22.40 -1.66 8.80
N ALA A 127 21.53 -2.05 7.87
CA ALA A 127 21.86 -2.22 6.46
C ALA A 127 21.88 -0.90 5.68
N ALA A 128 21.41 0.22 6.26
CA ALA A 128 21.31 1.53 5.63
C ALA A 128 22.58 1.97 4.86
N PRO A 129 23.82 1.88 5.41
CA PRO A 129 25.02 2.25 4.65
C PRO A 129 25.28 1.31 3.47
N GLY A 130 24.98 0.01 3.61
CA GLY A 130 25.10 -0.97 2.54
C GLY A 130 24.08 -0.69 1.42
N LEU A 131 22.83 -0.46 1.78
CA LEU A 131 21.75 -0.09 0.86
C LEU A 131 22.05 1.22 0.14
N ALA A 132 22.53 2.26 0.85
CA ALA A 132 22.94 3.50 0.22
C ALA A 132 24.08 3.28 -0.79
N SER A 133 25.05 2.43 -0.46
CA SER A 133 26.15 2.13 -1.39
C SER A 133 25.72 1.33 -2.62
N LEU A 134 24.71 0.47 -2.48
CA LEU A 134 24.17 -0.37 -3.56
C LEU A 134 23.26 0.44 -4.49
N LEU A 135 22.31 1.19 -3.90
CA LEU A 135 21.30 1.96 -4.63
C LEU A 135 21.88 3.26 -5.20
N ALA A 136 22.88 3.83 -4.53
CA ALA A 136 23.49 5.10 -4.86
C ALA A 136 24.98 4.96 -5.23
N GLY A 137 25.36 3.80 -5.79
CA GLY A 137 26.74 3.49 -6.20
C GLY A 137 27.37 4.54 -7.13
N GLY A 138 26.55 5.28 -7.90
CA GLY A 138 27.00 6.42 -8.69
C GLY A 138 27.52 7.61 -7.87
N PHE A 139 26.96 7.89 -6.69
CA PHE A 139 27.43 8.97 -5.81
C PHE A 139 28.75 8.64 -5.12
N ARG A 140 29.12 7.36 -5.06
CA ARG A 140 30.39 6.91 -4.49
C ARG A 140 31.60 7.43 -5.25
N THR A 141 31.43 7.71 -6.54
CA THR A 141 32.48 8.23 -7.42
C THR A 141 32.41 9.75 -7.58
N SER A 142 31.22 10.35 -7.43
CA SER A 142 31.00 11.78 -7.66
C SER A 142 31.16 12.63 -6.41
N ASP A 143 30.62 12.21 -5.25
CA ASP A 143 30.66 13.04 -4.02
C ASP A 143 30.35 12.23 -2.75
N PRO A 144 31.33 12.00 -1.84
CA PRO A 144 31.13 11.23 -0.60
C PRO A 144 30.07 11.83 0.34
N SER A 145 29.87 13.15 0.28
CA SER A 145 28.90 13.90 1.08
C SER A 145 27.45 13.49 0.78
N LEU A 146 27.14 13.20 -0.48
CA LEU A 146 25.81 12.77 -0.93
C LEU A 146 25.46 11.36 -0.46
N LEU A 147 26.47 10.50 -0.32
CA LEU A 147 26.30 9.13 0.16
C LEU A 147 25.96 9.12 1.66
N LEU A 148 26.60 10.01 2.44
CA LEU A 148 26.23 10.23 3.85
C LEU A 148 24.80 10.76 3.98
N LEU A 149 24.41 11.72 3.14
CA LEU A 149 23.04 12.26 3.13
C LEU A 149 22.01 11.17 2.77
N THR A 150 22.29 10.36 1.75
CA THR A 150 21.43 9.22 1.36
C THR A 150 21.28 8.22 2.51
N THR A 151 22.37 7.90 3.19
CA THR A 151 22.37 6.98 4.34
C THR A 151 21.52 7.53 5.50
N GLN A 152 21.65 8.82 5.81
CA GLN A 152 20.84 9.48 6.83
C GLN A 152 19.35 9.50 6.45
N LEU A 153 19.04 9.78 5.19
CA LEU A 153 17.66 9.76 4.68
C LEU A 153 17.03 8.37 4.75
N ILE A 154 17.79 7.31 4.44
CA ILE A 154 17.33 5.91 4.61
C ILE A 154 17.05 5.62 6.09
N ARG A 155 17.92 6.05 7.00
CA ARG A 155 17.69 5.90 8.44
C ARG A 155 16.45 6.64 8.93
N TRP A 156 16.20 7.86 8.45
CA TRP A 156 15.01 8.63 8.82
C TRP A 156 13.71 8.05 8.25
N THR A 157 13.77 7.37 7.11
CA THR A 157 12.59 6.76 6.50
C THR A 157 12.29 5.36 7.00
N ALA A 158 13.27 4.64 7.57
CA ALA A 158 13.05 3.30 8.13
C ALA A 158 11.94 3.25 9.21
N PRO A 159 11.88 4.17 10.19
CA PRO A 159 10.79 4.20 11.18
C PRO A 159 9.41 4.46 10.57
N VAL A 160 9.34 5.21 9.45
CA VAL A 160 8.07 5.56 8.80
C VAL A 160 7.33 4.30 8.34
N VAL A 161 8.06 3.28 7.86
CA VAL A 161 7.47 1.98 7.47
C VAL A 161 6.79 1.30 8.65
N TRP A 162 7.39 1.36 9.83
CA TRP A 162 6.83 0.80 11.06
C TRP A 162 5.56 1.54 11.47
N PHE A 163 5.63 2.88 11.56
CA PHE A 163 4.47 3.70 11.93
C PHE A 163 3.29 3.52 10.98
N LEU A 164 3.55 3.50 9.66
CA LEU A 164 2.49 3.35 8.66
C LEU A 164 1.84 1.96 8.74
N SER A 165 2.64 0.92 8.94
CA SER A 165 2.14 -0.46 9.08
C SER A 165 1.31 -0.61 10.36
N MET A 166 1.75 -0.02 11.46
CA MET A 166 1.04 -0.09 12.73
C MET A 166 -0.26 0.71 12.70
N ALA A 167 -0.27 1.88 12.07
CA ALA A 167 -1.50 2.63 11.82
C ALA A 167 -2.53 1.82 11.02
N GLY A 168 -2.07 1.06 10.01
CA GLY A 168 -2.93 0.14 9.26
C GLY A 168 -3.53 -0.97 10.13
N VAL A 169 -2.73 -1.57 11.01
CA VAL A 169 -3.20 -2.58 11.98
C VAL A 169 -4.24 -1.97 12.93
N PHE A 170 -3.98 -0.78 13.49
CA PHE A 170 -4.92 -0.10 14.38
C PHE A 170 -6.24 0.30 13.71
N MET A 171 -6.23 0.60 12.41
CA MET A 171 -7.44 0.94 11.67
C MET A 171 -8.28 -0.31 11.32
N SER A 172 -7.64 -1.48 11.25
CA SER A 172 -8.28 -2.75 10.86
C SER A 172 -8.88 -3.54 12.02
N VAL A 173 -8.53 -3.21 13.27
CA VAL A 173 -9.05 -3.83 14.50
C VAL A 173 -10.18 -2.98 15.06
#